data_AF-A0A150VTA4-F1
#
_entry.id   AF-A0A150VTA4-F1
#
_cell.length_a   1.000
_cell.length_b   1.000
_cell.length_c   1.000
_cell.angle_alpha   90.00
_cell.angle_beta   90.00
_cell.angle_gamma   90.00
#
_symmetry.space_group_name_H-M   'P 1'
#
loop_
_entity.id
_entity.type
_entity.pdbx_description
1 polymer ?
#
loop_
_entity_poly.entity_id
_entity_poly.type
_entity_poly.pdbx_seq_one_letter_code
_entity_poly.pdbx_strand_id
1 'polypeptide(L)'
;MNSDEPVFKKSRWGTNRYVYNANNPVGLALIVISTVLCLGMLLLMENRAGPFAPTPEPTWYPAPTEEAWSPTLLPQEPYETETTITP
;
A
#
# COMPACT_ATOMS: atom_id res chain seq x y z
N MET A 1 -18.51 31.83 10.32
CA MET A 1 -18.18 30.97 9.16
C MET A 1 -19.48 30.71 8.41
N ASN A 2 -19.62 31.15 7.15
CA ASN A 2 -20.85 30.94 6.37
C ASN A 2 -20.77 29.61 5.62
N SER A 3 -21.54 28.63 6.08
CA SER A 3 -21.63 27.28 5.51
C SER A 3 -22.44 27.23 4.20
N ASP A 4 -23.11 28.32 3.83
CA ASP A 4 -23.99 28.42 2.66
C ASP A 4 -23.26 28.72 1.35
N GLU A 5 -21.94 28.91 1.39
CA GLU A 5 -21.20 29.13 0.17
C GLU A 5 -21.03 27.80 -0.58
N PRO A 6 -21.38 27.69 -1.88
CA PRO A 6 -21.28 26.42 -2.61
C PRO A 6 -19.83 26.03 -2.85
N VAL A 7 -19.54 24.71 -2.79
CA VAL A 7 -18.19 24.12 -2.99
C VAL A 7 -17.65 24.42 -4.39
N PHE A 8 -18.54 24.43 -5.37
CA PHE A 8 -18.26 24.83 -6.74
C PHE A 8 -18.94 26.16 -7.05
N LYS A 9 -18.14 27.18 -7.35
CA LYS A 9 -18.67 28.47 -7.82
C LYS A 9 -18.69 28.48 -9.33
N LYS A 10 -19.86 28.78 -9.89
CA LYS A 10 -20.01 29.07 -11.32
C LYS A 10 -19.44 30.46 -11.61
N SER A 11 -18.42 30.53 -12.45
CA SER A 11 -17.89 31.80 -12.94
C SER A 11 -18.98 32.54 -13.73
N ARG A 12 -19.32 33.76 -13.29
CA ARG A 12 -20.32 34.63 -13.94
C ARG A 12 -19.77 35.42 -15.14
N TRP A 13 -18.45 35.39 -15.37
CA TRP A 13 -17.82 36.12 -16.45
C TRP A 13 -17.57 35.22 -17.66
N GLY A 14 -18.57 35.15 -18.55
CA GLY A 14 -18.45 34.66 -19.93
C GLY A 14 -18.17 33.17 -20.17
N THR A 15 -17.54 32.45 -19.25
CA THR A 15 -17.06 31.07 -19.49
C THR A 15 -17.79 29.98 -18.73
N ASN A 16 -18.76 30.29 -17.86
CA ASN A 16 -19.58 29.31 -17.14
C ASN A 16 -18.77 28.13 -16.54
N ARG A 17 -17.49 28.37 -16.17
CA ARG A 17 -16.62 27.35 -15.61
C ARG A 17 -16.89 27.21 -14.13
N TYR A 18 -16.97 25.98 -13.67
CA TYR A 18 -17.01 25.64 -12.27
C TYR A 18 -15.61 25.74 -11.71
N VAL A 19 -15.39 26.66 -10.77
CA VAL A 19 -14.13 26.85 -10.07
C VAL A 19 -14.29 26.33 -8.65
N TYR A 20 -13.31 25.55 -8.20
CA TYR A 20 -13.27 25.04 -6.84
C TYR A 20 -13.01 26.20 -5.86
N ASN A 21 -13.87 26.34 -4.84
CA ASN A 21 -13.71 27.38 -3.85
C ASN A 21 -12.92 26.83 -2.65
N ALA A 22 -11.61 27.08 -2.62
CA ALA A 22 -10.74 26.67 -1.51
C ALA A 22 -11.12 27.30 -0.16
N ASN A 23 -11.91 28.39 -0.15
CA ASN A 23 -12.41 29.02 1.07
C ASN A 23 -13.68 28.36 1.63
N ASN A 24 -14.23 27.35 0.95
CA ASN A 24 -15.37 26.60 1.47
C ASN A 24 -14.89 25.60 2.54
N PRO A 25 -15.42 25.64 3.77
CA PRO A 25 -15.03 24.73 4.84
C PRO A 25 -15.23 23.25 4.49
N VAL A 26 -16.24 22.91 3.68
CA VAL A 26 -16.50 21.54 3.24
C VAL A 26 -15.43 21.06 2.27
N GLY A 27 -15.03 21.91 1.32
CA GLY A 27 -13.97 21.58 0.38
C GLY A 27 -12.63 21.34 1.09
N LEU A 28 -12.29 22.25 2.00
CA LEU A 28 -11.11 22.11 2.84
C LEU A 28 -11.17 20.86 3.72
N ALA A 29 -12.32 20.55 4.33
CA ALA A 29 -12.50 19.33 5.11
C ALA A 29 -12.25 18.07 4.27
N LEU A 30 -12.75 18.01 3.03
CA LEU A 30 -12.52 16.86 2.15
C LEU A 30 -11.03 16.70 1.80
N ILE A 31 -10.31 17.80 1.56
CA ILE A 31 -8.86 17.77 1.31
C ILE A 31 -8.12 17.27 2.55
N VAL A 32 -8.45 17.78 3.73
CA VAL A 32 -7.80 17.37 4.99
C VAL A 32 -8.08 15.90 5.28
N ILE A 33 -9.34 15.45 5.20
CA ILE A 33 -9.73 14.06 5.47
C ILE A 33 -9.04 13.11 4.50
N SER A 34 -9.08 13.39 3.18
CA SER A 34 -8.43 12.53 2.19
C SER A 34 -6.92 12.47 2.38
N THR A 35 -6.29 13.60 2.72
CA THR A 35 -4.84 13.67 2.99
C THR A 35 -4.46 12.86 4.23
N VAL A 36 -5.19 13.02 5.34
CA VAL A 36 -4.96 12.27 6.58
C VAL A 36 -5.16 10.78 6.35
N LEU A 37 -6.18 10.39 5.58
CA LEU A 37 -6.44 8.99 5.26
C LEU A 37 -5.30 8.38 4.43
N CYS A 38 -4.84 9.07 3.38
CA CYS A 38 -3.69 8.62 2.58
C CYS A 38 -2.41 8.51 3.39
N LEU A 39 -2.04 9.56 4.15
CA LEU A 39 -0.84 9.54 4.99
C LEU A 39 -0.93 8.45 6.06
N GLY A 40 -2.11 8.30 6.68
CA GLY A 40 -2.37 7.23 7.64
C GLY A 40 -2.15 5.86 7.01
N MET A 41 -2.75 5.58 5.85
CA MET A 41 -2.57 4.30 5.17
C MET A 41 -1.10 4.02 4.83
N LEU A 42 -0.36 5.01 4.32
CA LEU A 42 1.06 4.87 4.03
C LEU A 42 1.88 4.53 5.28
N LEU A 43 1.62 5.21 6.40
CA LEU A 43 2.29 4.92 7.67
C LEU A 43 1.92 3.54 8.22
N LEU A 44 0.67 3.10 8.06
CA LEU A 44 0.24 1.76 8.49
C LEU A 44 0.91 0.67 7.64
N MET A 45 1.09 0.91 6.33
CA MET A 45 1.77 -0.02 5.44
C MET A 45 3.27 -0.11 5.74
N GLU A 46 3.93 1.03 5.96
CA GLU A 46 5.36 1.10 6.31
C GLU A 46 5.64 0.34 7.61
N ASN A 47 4.83 0.58 8.65
CA ASN A 47 4.98 -0.13 9.92
C ASN A 47 4.41 -1.56 9.89
N ARG A 48 3.86 -2.02 8.75
CA ARG A 48 3.21 -3.32 8.58
C ARG A 48 2.25 -3.60 9.74
N ALA A 49 1.33 -2.66 9.99
CA ALA A 49 0.44 -2.67 11.14
C ALA A 49 -1.04 -2.71 10.74
N GLY A 50 -1.89 -3.17 11.67
CA GLY A 50 -3.34 -3.26 11.49
C GLY A 50 -3.71 -4.18 10.32
N PRO A 51 -4.44 -3.69 9.29
CA PRO A 51 -4.84 -4.50 8.14
C PRO A 51 -3.66 -4.93 7.24
N PHE A 52 -2.48 -4.35 7.43
CA PHE A 52 -1.27 -4.70 6.67
C PHE A 52 -0.25 -5.50 7.50
N ALA A 53 -0.65 -6.00 8.67
CA ALA A 53 0.19 -6.85 9.49
C ALA A 53 0.55 -8.14 8.74
N PRO A 54 1.80 -8.64 8.85
CA PRO A 54 2.14 -9.93 8.27
C PRO A 54 1.26 -11.00 8.90
N THR A 55 0.79 -11.95 8.08
CA THR A 55 0.11 -13.13 8.59
C THR A 55 1.01 -13.78 9.65
N PRO A 56 0.49 -14.07 10.85
CA PRO A 56 1.30 -14.70 11.87
C PRO A 56 1.83 -16.02 11.31
N GLU A 57 3.14 -16.24 11.44
CA GLU A 57 3.72 -17.51 11.06
C GLU A 57 3.05 -18.62 11.89
N PRO A 58 2.66 -19.74 11.26
CA PRO A 58 2.05 -20.83 11.99
C PRO A 58 3.05 -21.33 13.04
N THR A 59 2.64 -21.33 14.31
CA THR A 59 3.45 -21.80 15.46
C THR A 59 3.66 -23.31 15.47
N TRP A 60 3.11 -24.01 14.48
CA TRP A 60 3.18 -25.45 14.27
C TRP A 60 3.28 -25.70 12.77
N TYR A 61 4.24 -26.51 12.34
CA TYR A 61 4.32 -26.97 10.95
C TYR A 61 3.29 -28.09 10.73
N PRO A 62 2.30 -27.94 9.84
CA PRO A 62 1.51 -29.11 9.45
C PRO A 62 2.45 -30.17 8.89
N ALA A 63 2.18 -31.45 9.20
CA ALA A 63 2.86 -32.55 8.53
C ALA A 63 2.83 -32.29 7.01
N PRO A 64 3.94 -32.50 6.28
CA PRO A 64 3.98 -32.25 4.85
C PRO A 64 2.80 -32.95 4.18
N THR A 65 1.80 -32.19 3.75
CA THR A 65 0.76 -32.73 2.89
C THR A 65 1.47 -33.23 1.64
N GLU A 66 1.30 -34.51 1.33
CA GLU A 66 1.97 -35.23 0.22
C GLU A 66 1.72 -34.60 -1.18
N GLU A 67 1.00 -33.49 -1.25
CA GLU A 67 0.67 -32.71 -2.44
C GLU A 67 1.78 -31.74 -2.87
N ALA A 68 2.87 -31.62 -2.09
CA ALA A 68 3.99 -30.71 -2.36
C ALA A 68 5.08 -31.26 -3.31
N TRP A 69 4.91 -32.45 -3.89
CA TRP A 69 5.90 -33.05 -4.80
C TRP A 69 5.38 -33.08 -6.25
N SER A 70 5.57 -31.98 -6.97
CA SER A 70 5.82 -32.05 -8.40
C SER A 70 7.31 -31.74 -8.62
N PRO A 71 8.19 -32.73 -8.88
CA PRO A 71 9.57 -32.44 -9.19
C PRO A 71 9.64 -31.83 -10.59
N THR A 72 9.55 -30.51 -10.69
CA THR A 72 10.14 -29.83 -11.84
C THR A 72 11.65 -30.01 -11.71
N LEU A 73 12.18 -30.95 -12.50
CA LEU A 73 13.60 -31.19 -12.66
C LEU A 73 14.29 -29.89 -13.10
N LEU A 74 14.87 -29.15 -12.15
CA LEU A 74 15.83 -28.11 -12.47
C LEU A 74 17.21 -28.77 -12.63
N PRO A 75 17.92 -28.56 -13.75
CA PRO A 75 19.29 -29.03 -13.89
C PRO A 75 20.16 -28.47 -12.75
N GLN A 76 20.82 -29.34 -11.98
CA GLN A 76 21.78 -28.96 -10.97
C GLN A 76 23.06 -28.45 -11.67
N GLU A 77 23.40 -27.17 -11.49
CA GLU A 77 24.71 -26.61 -11.84
C GLU A 77 25.79 -27.25 -10.93
N PRO A 78 26.85 -27.88 -11.49
CA PRO A 78 27.90 -28.46 -10.68
C PRO A 78 28.94 -27.40 -10.30
N TYR A 79 28.98 -27.04 -9.02
CA TYR A 79 30.17 -26.54 -8.32
C TYR A 79 30.41 -27.56 -7.19
N GLU A 80 31.61 -28.09 -6.93
CA GLU A 80 32.85 -27.45 -6.53
C GLU A 80 34.02 -28.43 -6.67
N THR A 81 35.26 -27.92 -6.69
CA THR A 81 36.22 -28.42 -5.69
C THR A 81 37.29 -27.38 -5.42
N GLU A 82 37.10 -26.67 -4.31
CA GLU A 82 38.11 -25.85 -3.67
C GLU A 82 39.17 -26.76 -3.00
N THR A 83 40.37 -26.20 -2.93
CA THR A 83 41.65 -26.73 -2.48
C THR A 83 41.63 -27.47 -1.13
N THR A 84 42.27 -28.65 -1.06
CA THR A 84 42.72 -29.26 0.21
C THR A 84 44.23 -29.46 0.16
N ILE A 85 44.90 -28.85 1.13
CA ILE A 85 46.34 -28.84 1.41
C ILE A 85 46.65 -30.01 2.37
N THR A 86 47.94 -30.35 2.48
CA THR A 86 48.65 -30.93 3.67
C THR A 86 49.11 -32.39 3.52
N PRO A 87 50.19 -32.84 4.18
CA PRO A 87 51.44 -32.16 4.63
C PRO A 87 52.68 -32.53 3.78
#